data_AF-A0A920C9G8-F1
#
_entry.id   AF-A0A920C9G8-F1
#
_cell.length_a   1.000
_cell.length_b   1.000
_cell.length_c   1.000
_cell.angle_alpha   90.00
_cell.angle_beta   90.00
_cell.angle_gamma   90.00
#
_symmetry.space_group_name_H-M   'P 1'
#
loop_
_entity.id
_entity.type
_entity.pdbx_description
1 polymer ?
#
loop_
_entity_poly.entity_id
_entity_poly.type
_entity_poly.pdbx_seq_one_letter_code
_entity_poly.pdbx_strand_id
1 'polypeptide(L)'
;MNNLTKMKILKPAHEVFEAFVDPAKIGNFWFSSSSERWEQGKTVILKYDEYAAEGAIQIWTWKRTKKSFSGGGTARKEMSLR
;
A
#
# COMPACT_ATOMS: atom_id res chain seq x y z
N MET A 1 11.42 15.55 11.37
CA MET A 1 10.43 14.78 12.17
C MET A 1 10.05 13.54 11.38
N ASN A 2 9.95 12.36 11.99
CA ASN A 2 9.51 11.14 11.32
C ASN A 2 8.25 10.60 12.00
N ASN A 3 7.12 10.61 11.32
CA ASN A 3 5.84 10.16 11.86
C ASN A 3 5.63 8.68 11.50
N LEU A 4 5.60 7.80 12.50
CA LEU A 4 5.44 6.36 12.32
C LEU A 4 4.13 5.87 12.95
N THR A 5 3.20 5.43 12.11
CA THR A 5 1.92 4.85 12.53
C THR A 5 1.82 3.39 12.09
N LYS A 6 1.25 2.53 12.93
CA LYS A 6 1.04 1.10 12.63
C LYS A 6 -0.42 0.72 12.92
N MET A 7 -1.02 -0.09 12.06
CA MET A 7 -2.39 -0.60 12.22
C MET A 7 -2.44 -2.09 11.89
N LYS A 8 -3.21 -2.87 12.65
CA LYS A 8 -3.46 -4.29 12.38
C LYS A 8 -4.75 -4.43 11.56
N ILE A 9 -4.66 -5.02 10.38
CA ILE A 9 -5.80 -5.27 9.50
C ILE A 9 -5.98 -6.78 9.38
N LEU A 10 -7.18 -7.29 9.68
CA LEU A 10 -7.50 -8.72 9.62
C LEU A 10 -7.90 -9.15 8.20
N LYS A 11 -7.15 -8.68 7.20
CA LYS A 11 -7.30 -9.03 5.78
C LYS A 11 -5.96 -9.44 5.19
N PRO A 12 -5.95 -10.29 4.14
CA PRO A 12 -4.72 -10.62 3.43
C PRO A 12 -3.99 -9.36 2.94
N ALA A 13 -2.65 -9.38 2.96
CA ALA A 13 -1.85 -8.23 2.56
C ALA A 13 -2.12 -7.77 1.10
N HIS A 14 -2.44 -8.71 0.20
CA HIS A 14 -2.77 -8.38 -1.18
C HIS A 14 -4.09 -7.60 -1.28
N GLU A 15 -5.11 -7.95 -0.49
CA GLU A 15 -6.40 -7.25 -0.49
C GLU A 15 -6.25 -5.83 0.04
N VAL A 16 -5.45 -5.66 1.10
CA VAL A 16 -5.09 -4.35 1.63
C VAL A 16 -4.35 -3.52 0.58
N PHE A 17 -3.38 -4.11 -0.12
CA PHE A 17 -2.66 -3.43 -1.19
C PHE A 17 -3.60 -2.99 -2.33
N GLU A 18 -4.48 -3.89 -2.79
CA GLU A 18 -5.47 -3.60 -3.82
C GLU A 18 -6.41 -2.46 -3.42
N ALA A 19 -6.73 -2.30 -2.12
CA ALA A 19 -7.57 -1.21 -1.65
C ALA A 19 -6.96 0.17 -1.93
N PHE A 20 -5.63 0.31 -1.93
CA PHE A 20 -4.95 1.57 -2.25
C PHE A 20 -4.75 1.78 -3.74
N VAL A 21 -4.35 0.74 -4.48
CA VAL A 21 -3.94 0.93 -5.87
C VAL A 21 -5.10 0.94 -6.87
N ASP A 22 -6.26 0.38 -6.49
CA ASP A 22 -7.45 0.31 -7.34
C ASP A 22 -8.32 1.58 -7.18
N PRO A 23 -8.52 2.39 -8.24
CA PRO A 23 -9.36 3.58 -8.20
C PRO A 23 -10.79 3.31 -7.77
N ALA A 24 -11.31 2.10 -8.01
CA ALA A 24 -12.66 1.71 -7.61
C ALA A 24 -12.79 1.48 -6.09
N LYS A 25 -11.67 1.37 -5.36
CA LYS A 25 -11.65 1.02 -3.93
C LYS A 25 -11.20 2.14 -3.02
N ILE A 26 -10.26 2.98 -3.45
CA ILE A 26 -9.64 4.02 -2.61
C ILE A 26 -10.66 5.06 -2.09
N GLY A 27 -11.74 5.28 -2.84
CA GLY A 27 -12.92 6.09 -2.50
C GLY A 27 -13.56 5.77 -1.15
N ASN A 28 -13.41 4.53 -0.68
CA ASN A 28 -14.13 4.06 0.51
C ASN A 28 -13.45 4.41 1.84
N PHE A 29 -12.19 4.85 1.83
CA PHE A 29 -11.44 5.04 3.08
C PHE A 29 -10.38 6.16 3.06
N TRP A 30 -10.05 6.76 1.91
CA TRP A 30 -9.02 7.78 1.85
C TRP A 30 -9.34 8.95 0.91
N PHE A 31 -9.00 8.84 -0.37
CA PHE A 31 -9.29 9.88 -1.38
C PHE A 31 -10.60 9.59 -2.06
N SER A 32 -11.37 10.62 -2.42
CA SER A 32 -12.65 10.47 -3.14
C SER A 32 -12.48 9.69 -4.44
N SER A 33 -11.40 9.95 -5.18
CA SER A 33 -11.07 9.20 -6.39
C SER A 33 -9.58 9.27 -6.74
N SER A 34 -9.19 8.38 -7.65
CA SER A 34 -7.86 8.34 -8.24
C SER A 34 -7.99 8.28 -9.76
N SER A 35 -7.12 8.98 -10.49
CA SER A 35 -7.20 9.07 -11.96
C SER A 35 -6.96 7.72 -12.65
N GLU A 36 -6.12 6.88 -12.06
CA GLU A 36 -5.76 5.58 -12.63
C GLU A 36 -5.20 4.65 -11.57
N ARG A 37 -5.04 3.37 -11.94
CA ARG A 37 -4.41 2.38 -11.08
C ARG A 37 -2.97 2.76 -10.78
N TRP A 38 -2.57 2.64 -9.52
CA TRP A 38 -1.23 3.02 -9.10
C TRP A 38 -0.22 1.99 -9.59
N GLU A 39 0.59 2.41 -10.55
CA GLU A 39 1.65 1.61 -11.16
C GLU A 39 2.98 2.33 -11.04
N GLN A 40 4.05 1.55 -10.96
CA GLN A 40 5.40 2.09 -10.82
C GLN A 40 5.77 3.00 -12.00
N GLY A 41 6.38 4.14 -11.69
CA GLY A 41 6.79 5.15 -12.66
C GLY A 41 5.67 6.11 -13.08
N LYS A 42 4.42 5.86 -12.67
CA LYS A 42 3.29 6.72 -13.02
C LYS A 42 3.12 7.88 -12.05
N THR A 43 2.57 8.97 -12.58
CA THR A 43 2.06 10.09 -11.80
C THR A 43 0.54 9.99 -11.76
N VAL A 44 -0.02 9.83 -10.58
CA VAL A 44 -1.47 9.65 -10.38
C VAL A 44 -2.05 10.90 -9.73
N ILE A 45 -3.22 11.32 -10.19
CA ILE A 45 -3.97 12.44 -9.61
C ILE A 45 -4.98 11.88 -8.63
N LEU A 46 -4.98 12.43 -7.42
CA LEU A 46 -5.90 12.08 -6.34
C LEU A 46 -6.79 13.27 -6.05
N LYS A 47 -8.08 13.00 -5.90
CA LYS A 47 -9.09 14.03 -5.64
C LYS A 47 -9.69 13.85 -4.26
N TYR A 48 -9.99 14.98 -3.64
CA TYR A 48 -10.68 15.06 -2.36
C TYR A 48 -11.83 16.05 -2.49
N ASP A 49 -13.00 15.53 -2.88
CA ASP A 49 -14.16 16.31 -3.30
C ASP A 49 -14.71 17.15 -2.14
N GLU A 50 -14.64 16.65 -0.91
CA GLU A 50 -15.09 17.35 0.30
C GLU A 50 -14.38 18.70 0.50
N TYR A 51 -13.12 18.82 0.05
CA TYR A 51 -12.36 20.07 0.12
C TYR A 51 -12.09 20.70 -1.25
N ALA A 52 -12.75 20.22 -2.31
CA ALA A 52 -12.51 20.65 -3.70
C ALA A 52 -11.02 20.71 -4.07
N ALA A 53 -10.24 19.74 -3.57
CA ALA A 53 -8.80 19.71 -3.72
C ALA A 53 -8.34 18.52 -4.57
N GLU A 54 -7.25 18.70 -5.30
CA GLU A 54 -6.58 17.63 -6.03
C GLU A 54 -5.06 17.72 -5.88
N GLY A 55 -4.38 16.57 -5.99
CA GLY A 55 -2.94 16.48 -5.86
C GLY A 55 -2.35 15.38 -6.74
N ALA A 56 -1.19 15.65 -7.33
CA ALA A 56 -0.45 14.70 -8.14
C ALA A 56 0.66 14.03 -7.30
N ILE A 57 0.75 12.71 -7.35
CA ILE A 57 1.80 11.93 -6.69
C ILE A 57 2.51 11.03 -7.69
N GLN A 58 3.84 10.88 -7.54
CA GLN A 58 4.63 9.97 -8.35
C GLN A 58 4.89 8.65 -7.61
N ILE A 59 4.62 7.53 -8.27
CA ILE A 59 4.75 6.18 -7.69
C ILE A 59 6.14 5.63 -8.03
N TRP A 60 7.04 5.55 -7.04
CA TRP A 60 8.45 5.24 -7.28
C TRP A 60 8.80 3.74 -7.35
N THR A 61 8.36 2.94 -6.38
CA THR A 61 8.70 1.51 -6.29
C THR A 61 7.78 0.81 -5.31
N TRP A 62 7.39 -0.42 -5.64
CA TRP A 62 6.77 -1.35 -4.70
C TRP A 62 7.82 -2.37 -4.23
N LYS A 63 7.84 -2.65 -2.92
CA LYS A 63 8.58 -3.80 -2.37
C LYS A 63 7.57 -4.88 -2.04
N ARG A 64 7.66 -6.04 -2.70
CA ARG A 64 6.83 -7.21 -2.32
C ARG A 64 7.12 -7.53 -0.86
N THR A 65 6.09 -7.54 -0.04
CA THR A 65 6.20 -7.94 1.36
C THR A 65 6.76 -9.36 1.45
N LYS A 66 7.92 -9.52 2.11
CA LYS A 66 8.35 -10.84 2.60
C LYS A 66 7.43 -11.18 3.76
N LYS A 67 6.73 -12.31 3.67
CA LYS A 67 5.99 -12.92 4.78
C LYS A 67 6.97 -13.10 5.96
N SER A 68 6.98 -12.19 6.92
CA SER A 68 7.63 -12.44 8.21
C SER A 68 6.64 -13.24 9.06
N PHE A 69 6.77 -14.56 8.99
CA PHE A 69 6.05 -15.48 9.87
C PHE A 69 6.71 -15.43 11.25
N SER A 70 6.15 -14.66 12.19
CA SER A 70 6.51 -14.76 13.61
C SER A 70 5.63 -15.82 14.27
N GLY A 71 5.86 -17.08 13.91
CA GLY A 71 5.36 -18.23 14.68
C GLY A 71 6.37 -18.53 15.78
N GLY A 72 5.94 -18.44 17.04
CA GLY A 72 6.67 -19.07 18.13
C GLY A 72 6.71 -20.58 17.87
N GLY A 73 7.90 -21.14 17.73
CA GLY A 73 8.10 -22.57 17.46
C GLY A 73 9.16 -22.82 16.38
N THR A 74 10.40 -22.94 16.85
CA THR A 74 11.58 -23.58 16.24
C THR A 74 11.42 -24.15 14.82
N ALA A 75 12.05 -23.51 13.83
CA ALA A 75 12.57 -24.21 12.66
C ALA A 75 13.79 -23.47 12.08
N ARG A 76 14.95 -24.04 12.37
CA ARG A 76 16.26 -23.69 11.82
C ARG A 76 16.30 -24.14 10.34
N LYS A 77 16.59 -23.21 9.42
CA LYS A 77 17.45 -23.49 8.27
C LYS A 77 17.94 -22.19 7.64
N GLU A 78 19.26 -21.98 7.76
CA GLU A 78 20.01 -21.08 6.90
C GLU A 78 19.87 -21.51 5.44
N MET A 79 19.77 -20.55 4.54
CA MET A 79 20.36 -20.67 3.21
C MET A 79 20.69 -19.27 2.69
N SER A 80 21.97 -18.93 2.84
CA SER A 80 22.66 -17.89 2.07
C SER A 80 22.72 -18.36 0.62
N LEU A 81 22.30 -17.51 -0.31
CA LEU A 81 22.68 -17.63 -1.72
C LEU A 81 23.22 -16.27 -2.14
N ARG A 82 24.46 -16.35 -2.62
CA ARG A 82 25.27 -15.26 -3.18
C ARG A 82 24.57 -14.60 -4.35
#